data_AF-A0A0U4BNJ4-F1
#
_entry.id   AF-A0A0U4BNJ4-F1
#
_cell.length_a   1.000
_cell.length_b   1.000
_cell.length_c   1.000
_cell.angle_alpha   90.00
_cell.angle_beta   90.00
_cell.angle_gamma   90.00
#
_symmetry.space_group_name_H-M   'P 1'
#
loop_
_entity.id
_entity.type
_entity.pdbx_description
1 polymer ?
#
loop_
_entity_poly.entity_id
_entity_poly.type
_entity_poly.pdbx_seq_one_letter_code
_entity_poly.pdbx_strand_id
1 'polypeptide(L)'
;MPKTATPYQPHLLDPHSAQPQPVSPANGCSFKLAELYQLLDCQTVDVVRLSPELILIIDDEGKFRHPAYLNLIATYLWYQHQPEARGVDSIVGRAIVCHDKQFR
;
A
#
# COMPACT_ATOMS: atom_id res chain seq x y z
N MET A 1 22.74 3.61 -17.69
CA MET A 1 21.50 3.13 -18.35
C MET A 1 20.32 3.76 -17.63
N PRO A 2 19.44 4.51 -18.31
CA PRO A 2 18.23 5.02 -17.67
C PRO A 2 17.39 3.82 -17.24
N LYS A 3 17.10 3.71 -15.94
CA LYS A 3 16.18 2.69 -15.42
C LYS A 3 14.83 2.94 -16.08
N THR A 4 14.39 2.00 -16.90
CA THR A 4 13.06 2.05 -17.52
C THR A 4 12.03 2.16 -16.40
N ALA A 5 11.25 3.25 -16.43
CA ALA A 5 10.12 3.43 -15.53
C ALA A 5 9.19 2.21 -15.67
N THR A 6 8.84 1.60 -14.55
CA THR A 6 7.90 0.47 -14.55
C THR A 6 6.52 1.03 -14.89
N PRO A 7 5.76 0.47 -15.86
CA PRO A 7 4.58 1.13 -16.42
C PRO A 7 3.37 1.18 -15.49
N TYR A 8 3.43 0.52 -14.33
CA TYR A 8 2.34 0.51 -13.36
C TYR A 8 2.27 1.85 -12.62
N GLN A 9 1.12 2.51 -12.67
CA GLN A 9 0.82 3.70 -11.87
C GLN A 9 0.50 3.26 -10.43
N PRO A 10 1.32 3.61 -9.43
CA PRO A 10 1.00 3.33 -8.03
C PRO A 10 -0.25 4.10 -7.59
N HIS A 11 -1.01 3.49 -6.68
CA HIS A 11 -2.20 4.14 -6.10
C HIS A 11 -2.18 4.06 -4.57
N LEU A 12 -2.49 5.18 -3.93
CA LEU A 12 -2.82 5.29 -2.52
C LEU A 12 -4.28 4.91 -2.30
N LEU A 13 -4.49 3.97 -1.40
CA LEU A 13 -5.77 3.53 -0.89
C LEU A 13 -5.97 4.23 0.46
N ASP A 14 -6.66 5.36 0.46
CA ASP A 14 -6.98 6.11 1.69
C ASP A 14 -8.34 5.64 2.23
N PRO A 15 -8.46 5.23 3.51
CA PRO A 15 -9.74 4.80 4.09
C PRO A 15 -10.83 5.89 4.10
N HIS A 16 -10.45 7.17 3.93
CA HIS A 16 -11.36 8.30 3.82
C HIS A 16 -11.78 8.60 2.38
N SER A 17 -11.21 7.92 1.39
CA SER A 17 -11.49 8.12 -0.03
C SER A 17 -12.12 6.86 -0.63
N ALA A 18 -13.25 7.01 -1.31
CA ALA A 18 -13.86 5.92 -2.06
C ALA A 18 -13.06 5.53 -3.32
N GLN A 19 -12.14 6.40 -3.76
CA GLN A 19 -11.36 6.19 -4.99
C GLN A 19 -9.86 6.09 -4.68
N PRO A 20 -9.15 5.11 -5.27
CA PRO A 20 -7.69 5.07 -5.27
C PRO A 20 -7.11 6.34 -5.87
N GLN A 21 -6.10 6.92 -5.22
CA GLN A 21 -5.47 8.16 -5.66
C GLN A 21 -4.11 7.86 -6.29
N PRO A 22 -3.79 8.36 -7.48
CA PRO A 22 -2.50 8.10 -8.10
C PRO A 22 -1.39 8.76 -7.26
N VAL A 23 -0.34 7.99 -6.97
CA VAL A 23 0.88 8.48 -6.30
C VAL A 23 2.10 8.05 -7.09
N SER A 24 3.15 8.87 -7.06
CA SER A 24 4.39 8.59 -7.79
C SER A 24 5.59 8.80 -6.87
N PRO A 25 6.63 7.97 -6.98
CA PRO A 25 7.87 8.18 -6.24
C PRO A 25 8.53 9.48 -6.71
N ALA A 26 9.15 10.23 -5.79
CA ALA A 26 9.72 11.54 -6.12
C ALA A 26 10.86 11.46 -7.14
N ASN A 27 11.55 10.32 -7.19
CA ASN A 27 12.60 10.04 -8.17
C ASN A 27 12.08 9.47 -9.51
N GLY A 28 10.76 9.29 -9.67
CA GLY A 28 10.12 8.74 -10.85
C GLY A 28 10.33 7.24 -11.10
N CYS A 29 11.00 6.50 -10.21
CA CYS A 29 11.35 5.09 -10.39
C CYS A 29 10.84 4.19 -9.25
N SER A 30 11.22 4.49 -8.00
CA SER A 30 10.93 3.64 -6.84
C SER A 30 10.80 4.47 -5.58
N PHE A 31 9.86 4.09 -4.71
CA PHE A 31 9.67 4.71 -3.42
C PHE A 31 10.87 4.43 -2.51
N LYS A 32 11.33 5.48 -1.82
CA LYS A 32 12.20 5.30 -0.65
C LYS A 32 11.34 5.03 0.57
N LEU A 33 11.90 4.32 1.56
CA LEU A 33 11.21 4.02 2.81
C LEU A 33 10.65 5.26 3.52
N ALA A 34 11.44 6.36 3.56
CA ALA A 34 10.98 7.63 4.14
C ALA A 34 9.79 8.26 3.38
N GLU A 35 9.69 8.06 2.07
CA GLU A 35 8.55 8.54 1.28
C GLU A 35 7.29 7.74 1.60
N LEU A 36 7.42 6.42 1.79
CA LEU A 36 6.31 5.56 2.19
C LEU A 36 5.76 5.97 3.56
N TYR A 37 6.63 6.23 4.53
CA TYR A 37 6.26 6.73 5.85
C TYR A 37 5.48 8.05 5.77
N GLN A 38 5.88 8.96 4.88
CA GLN A 38 5.15 10.21 4.67
C GLN A 38 3.79 10.01 3.99
N LEU A 39 3.72 9.15 2.96
CA LEU A 39 2.48 8.90 2.22
C LEU A 39 1.44 8.15 3.07
N LEU A 40 1.90 7.14 3.81
CA LEU A 40 1.08 6.31 4.68
C LEU A 40 0.84 6.95 6.06
N ASP A 41 1.58 8.02 6.37
CA ASP A 41 1.58 8.71 7.66
C ASP A 41 2.00 7.80 8.84
N CYS A 42 2.89 6.82 8.62
CA CYS A 42 3.27 5.80 9.61
C CYS A 42 4.79 5.71 9.86
N GLN A 43 5.20 4.95 10.88
CA GLN A 43 6.62 4.68 11.16
C GLN A 43 7.05 3.27 10.75
N THR A 44 6.11 2.33 10.66
CA THR A 44 6.35 0.96 10.19
C THR A 44 5.39 0.60 9.07
N VAL A 45 5.90 -0.18 8.12
CA VAL A 45 5.11 -0.70 6.99
C VAL A 45 5.21 -2.21 6.95
N ASP A 46 4.10 -2.84 6.58
CA ASP A 46 4.09 -4.25 6.17
C ASP A 46 3.90 -4.36 4.66
N VAL A 47 4.48 -5.39 4.05
CA VAL A 47 4.45 -5.59 2.59
C VAL A 47 3.85 -6.93 2.27
N VAL A 48 2.65 -6.90 1.71
CA VAL A 48 1.92 -8.06 1.27
C VAL A 48 2.06 -8.23 -0.25
N ARG A 49 2.39 -9.43 -0.69
CA ARG A 49 2.42 -9.74 -2.13
C ARG A 49 1.03 -10.09 -2.63
N LEU A 50 0.53 -9.35 -3.61
CA LEU A 50 -0.75 -9.63 -4.28
C LEU A 50 -0.52 -10.56 -5.48
N SER A 51 0.49 -10.30 -6.29
CA SER A 51 0.84 -11.12 -7.45
C SER A 51 2.36 -11.20 -7.61
N PRO A 52 2.89 -11.94 -8.62
CA PRO A 52 4.32 -11.91 -8.91
C PRO A 52 4.88 -10.49 -9.11
N GLU A 53 4.05 -9.55 -9.57
CA GLU A 53 4.46 -8.20 -9.92
C GLU A 53 3.91 -7.13 -8.97
N LEU A 54 2.77 -7.36 -8.31
CA LEU A 54 2.11 -6.36 -7.47
C LEU A 54 2.27 -6.65 -5.98
N ILE A 55 2.53 -5.59 -5.23
CA ILE A 55 2.57 -5.59 -3.78
C ILE A 55 1.61 -4.54 -3.22
N LEU A 56 1.19 -4.78 -1.98
CA LEU A 56 0.41 -3.88 -1.15
C LEU A 56 1.27 -3.51 0.06
N ILE A 57 1.59 -2.23 0.20
CA ILE A 57 2.35 -1.68 1.30
C ILE A 57 1.35 -1.06 2.28
N ILE A 58 1.37 -1.48 3.54
CA ILE A 58 0.32 -1.21 4.52
C ILE A 58 0.91 -0.45 5.71
N ASP A 59 0.17 0.52 6.25
CA ASP A 59 0.44 1.06 7.60
C ASP A 59 0.22 -0.03 8.65
N ASP A 60 1.31 -0.59 9.19
CA ASP A 60 1.26 -1.65 10.21
C ASP A 60 0.75 -1.11 11.57
N GLU A 61 0.83 0.20 11.78
CA GLU A 61 0.41 0.87 13.02
C GLU A 61 -1.07 1.26 13.00
N GLY A 62 -1.75 1.12 11.85
CA GLY A 62 -3.09 1.66 11.64
C GLY A 62 -4.12 1.18 12.68
N LYS A 63 -4.00 -0.07 13.13
CA LYS A 63 -4.88 -0.67 14.16
C LYS A 63 -4.70 -0.08 15.54
N PHE A 64 -3.57 0.56 15.82
CA PHE A 64 -3.27 1.20 17.11
C PHE A 64 -3.67 2.69 17.14
N ARG A 65 -4.09 3.25 16.01
CA ARG A 65 -4.55 4.64 15.90
C ARG A 65 -5.94 4.84 16.49
N HIS A 66 -6.21 6.06 16.97
CA HIS A 66 -7.49 6.45 17.54
C HIS A 66 -7.97 7.76 16.92
N PRO A 67 -9.07 7.75 16.12
CA PRO A 67 -9.84 6.58 15.70
C PRO A 67 -9.10 5.69 14.68
N ALA A 68 -9.38 4.39 14.71
CA ALA A 68 -8.90 3.39 13.75
C ALA A 68 -9.84 3.31 12.54
N TYR A 69 -9.35 3.62 11.34
CA TYR A 69 -10.17 3.62 10.12
C TYR A 69 -9.92 2.39 9.25
N LEU A 70 -10.94 1.55 9.10
CA LEU A 70 -10.91 0.37 8.24
C LEU A 70 -10.76 0.78 6.77
N ASN A 71 -9.77 0.21 6.09
CA ASN A 71 -9.55 0.39 4.67
C ASN A 71 -10.21 -0.75 3.88
N LEU A 72 -11.45 -0.51 3.45
CA LEU A 72 -12.25 -1.52 2.77
C LEU A 72 -11.63 -1.99 1.45
N ILE A 73 -11.05 -1.08 0.67
CA ILE A 73 -10.46 -1.40 -0.64
C ILE A 73 -9.21 -2.24 -0.44
N ALA A 74 -8.30 -1.81 0.44
CA ALA A 74 -7.08 -2.55 0.73
C ALA A 74 -7.40 -3.94 1.32
N THR A 75 -8.34 -4.01 2.26
CA THR A 75 -8.78 -5.27 2.88
C THR A 75 -9.36 -6.22 1.83
N TYR A 76 -10.23 -5.71 0.94
CA TYR A 76 -10.80 -6.52 -0.15
C TYR A 76 -9.72 -7.08 -1.08
N LEU A 77 -8.77 -6.24 -1.50
CA LEU A 77 -7.65 -6.67 -2.33
C LEU A 77 -6.81 -7.74 -1.63
N TRP A 78 -6.43 -7.52 -0.37
CA TRP A 78 -5.66 -8.49 0.40
C TRP A 78 -6.38 -9.84 0.49
N TYR A 79 -7.68 -9.84 0.80
CA TYR A 79 -8.51 -11.04 0.87
C TYR A 79 -8.66 -11.80 -0.45
N GLN A 80 -8.46 -11.18 -1.61
CA GLN A 80 -8.45 -11.89 -2.89
C GLN A 80 -7.19 -12.74 -3.07
N HIS A 81 -6.10 -12.36 -2.39
CA HIS A 81 -4.78 -12.98 -2.55
C HIS A 81 -4.36 -13.82 -1.33
N GLN A 82 -4.93 -13.55 -0.15
CA GLN A 82 -4.77 -14.34 1.08
C GLN A 82 -6.16 -14.61 1.69
N PRO A 83 -6.90 -15.61 1.18
CA PRO A 83 -8.25 -15.93 1.66
C PRO A 83 -8.31 -16.29 3.15
N GLU A 84 -7.23 -16.82 3.72
CA GLU A 84 -7.10 -17.18 5.13
C GLU A 84 -7.19 -15.99 6.10
N ALA A 85 -6.91 -14.76 5.62
CA ALA A 85 -7.08 -13.56 6.43
C ALA A 85 -8.56 -13.18 6.61
N ARG A 86 -9.47 -13.70 5.78
CA ARG A 86 -10.89 -13.33 5.80
C ARG A 86 -11.54 -13.71 7.12
N GLY A 87 -12.07 -12.71 7.81
CA GLY A 87 -12.74 -12.88 9.10
C GLY A 87 -11.79 -13.06 10.29
N VAL A 88 -10.47 -13.02 10.04
CA VAL A 88 -9.42 -13.07 11.06
C VAL A 88 -8.81 -11.69 11.25
N ASP A 89 -8.54 -10.99 10.15
CA ASP A 89 -7.82 -9.71 10.21
C ASP A 89 -8.23 -8.73 9.09
N SER A 90 -7.96 -7.44 9.26
CA SER A 90 -8.30 -6.41 8.27
C SER A 90 -7.25 -5.31 8.22
N ILE A 91 -7.20 -4.60 7.09
CA ILE A 91 -6.26 -3.48 6.91
C ILE A 91 -6.91 -2.20 7.45
N VAL A 92 -6.23 -1.57 8.40
CA VAL A 92 -6.63 -0.29 9.00
C VAL A 92 -5.57 0.74 8.62
N GLY A 93 -5.99 1.97 8.32
CA GLY A 93 -5.08 3.01 7.87
C GLY A 93 -4.86 3.01 6.35
N ARG A 94 -3.89 3.81 5.90
CA ARG A 94 -3.57 3.96 4.48
C ARG A 94 -2.80 2.75 3.96
N ALA A 95 -2.92 2.49 2.66
CA ALA A 95 -2.11 1.49 1.98
C ALA A 95 -1.74 1.98 0.57
N ILE A 96 -0.65 1.47 0.00
CA ILE A 96 -0.23 1.75 -1.38
C ILE A 96 -0.18 0.43 -2.15
N VAL A 97 -0.82 0.39 -3.32
CA VAL A 97 -0.60 -0.68 -4.29
C VAL A 97 0.38 -0.21 -5.35
N CYS A 98 1.44 -0.99 -5.58
CA CYS A 98 2.46 -0.68 -6.59
C CYS A 98 3.10 -1.95 -7.15
N HIS A 99 3.91 -1.80 -8.20
CA HIS A 99 4.72 -2.89 -8.71
C HIS A 99 5.92 -3.12 -7.78
N ASP A 100 6.32 -4.37 -7.56
CA ASP A 100 7.42 -4.74 -6.66
C ASP A 100 8.76 -4.04 -7.00
N LYS A 101 9.05 -3.79 -8.28
CA LYS A 101 10.22 -3.02 -8.76
C LYS A 101 10.21 -1.54 -8.34
N GLN A 102 9.05 -1.01 -7.94
CA GLN A 102 8.88 0.35 -7.43
C GLN A 102 9.12 0.43 -5.92
N PHE A 103 9.45 -0.69 -5.26
CA PHE A 103 9.84 -0.74 -3.85
C PHE A 103 11.29 -1.25 -3.72
N ARG A 104 12.12 -0.57 -2.93
CA ARG A 104 13.54 -0.87 -2.75
C ARG A 104 14.00 -0.68 -1.32
#